data_AF-A0A0F8ZWE1-F1
#
_entry.id   AF-A0A0F8ZWE1-F1
#
_cell.length_a   1.000
_cell.length_b   1.000
_cell.length_c   1.000
_cell.angle_alpha   90.00
_cell.angle_beta   90.00
_cell.angle_gamma   90.00
#
_symmetry.space_group_name_H-M   'P 1'
#
loop_
_entity.id
_entity.type
_entity.pdbx_description
1 polymer ?
#
loop_
_entity_poly.entity_id
_entity_poly.type
_entity_poly.pdbx_seq_one_letter_code
_entity_poly.pdbx_strand_id
1 'polypeptide(L)'
;TDSGRGRSPEFDMGIRANLLSGRRYSYYKASLGSYRDYFPNHYKLGYLMVTHVRRRYGASAWDNIIDRTTLFSLSPFRFSGSLKKETGKNVRQIYDETMDEMETLWKEQLDQVTITEARTVNTARKKVWTNYQYAQYTDDDSLIALKRGKADTPVLVRLYPDGREKKIISIKPLDHISYGGGKIAWAELSTDPRWLSRQYAVIVIYDLSAHKKRQITKKTKLYAPALSPDGLLVAAVEYTSERVCSLVILDEVGRGTSTCDGLALAWAVCEYIALHVKARTLFATHYHELTELETLLDGVTNLNVAVREWADEVIFLHKIAKGGTDQSYGVHVARLAGVPKEVIDRARILLPQLQAHLAAGMDMPQLADRARKAAAQMDLFADPATRIAGDLKHADLDNMTPIQAMELLRKLKDDL
;
A
#
# COMPACT_ATOMS: atom_id res chain seq x y z
N THR A 1 10.42 -3.98 20.40
CA THR A 1 10.14 -3.44 19.06
C THR A 1 8.71 -3.77 18.71
N ASP A 2 7.93 -2.80 18.22
CA ASP A 2 6.53 -3.05 17.88
C ASP A 2 6.30 -3.81 16.57
N SER A 3 7.40 -4.17 15.91
CA SER A 3 7.45 -4.94 14.68
C SER A 3 7.52 -6.45 14.94
N GLY A 4 6.68 -7.25 14.26
CA GLY A 4 6.82 -8.70 14.25
C GLY A 4 5.72 -9.38 13.42
N ARG A 5 6.08 -10.39 12.61
CA ARG A 5 5.12 -11.10 11.74
C ARG A 5 3.98 -11.74 12.53
N GLY A 6 4.21 -12.16 13.78
CA GLY A 6 3.19 -12.71 14.66
C GLY A 6 2.10 -11.73 15.12
N ARG A 7 2.29 -10.41 14.90
CA ARG A 7 1.27 -9.38 15.14
C ARG A 7 0.39 -9.07 13.92
N SER A 8 0.73 -9.61 12.75
CA SER A 8 -0.08 -9.41 11.54
C SER A 8 -1.32 -10.30 11.62
N PRO A 9 -2.55 -9.76 11.41
CA PRO A 9 -3.77 -10.57 11.37
C PRO A 9 -3.75 -11.69 10.32
N GLU A 10 -2.98 -11.54 9.23
CA GLU A 10 -2.84 -12.58 8.21
C GLU A 10 -1.97 -13.77 8.66
N PHE A 11 -1.20 -13.58 9.74
CA PHE A 11 -0.24 -14.57 10.20
C PHE A 11 -0.94 -15.82 10.72
N ASP A 12 -1.92 -15.67 11.60
CA ASP A 12 -2.67 -16.78 12.21
C ASP A 12 -3.98 -17.10 11.47
N MET A 13 -4.46 -16.23 10.57
CA MET A 13 -5.73 -16.36 9.83
C MET A 13 -6.03 -17.78 9.33
N GLY A 14 -5.04 -18.48 8.77
CA GLY A 14 -5.25 -19.83 8.24
C GLY A 14 -5.50 -20.89 9.33
N ILE A 15 -4.81 -20.79 10.47
CA ILE A 15 -5.02 -21.71 11.61
C ILE A 15 -6.34 -21.34 12.29
N ARG A 16 -6.58 -20.04 12.48
CA ARG A 16 -7.82 -19.50 13.05
C ARG A 16 -9.07 -19.92 12.28
N ALA A 17 -9.07 -19.74 10.95
CA ALA A 17 -10.17 -20.15 10.10
C ALA A 17 -10.42 -21.67 10.18
N ASN A 18 -9.36 -22.49 10.25
CA ASN A 18 -9.51 -23.93 10.40
C ASN A 18 -10.18 -24.30 11.75
N LEU A 19 -9.68 -23.78 12.88
CA LEU A 19 -10.25 -24.10 14.19
C LEU A 19 -11.70 -23.60 14.34
N LEU A 20 -11.97 -22.34 13.98
CA LEU A 20 -13.32 -21.76 14.11
C LEU A 20 -14.36 -22.39 13.16
N SER A 21 -13.91 -23.02 12.06
CA SER A 21 -14.79 -23.78 11.17
C SER A 21 -14.92 -25.26 11.54
N GLY A 22 -14.42 -25.68 12.71
CA GLY A 22 -14.44 -27.07 13.17
C GLY A 22 -13.49 -28.00 12.40
N ARG A 23 -12.57 -27.46 11.59
CA ARG A 23 -11.58 -28.21 10.80
C ARG A 23 -10.30 -28.41 11.60
N ARG A 24 -10.38 -29.29 12.59
CA ARG A 24 -9.21 -29.68 13.38
C ARG A 24 -8.42 -30.80 12.69
N TYR A 25 -7.12 -30.62 12.56
CA TYR A 25 -6.23 -31.61 11.96
C TYR A 25 -5.28 -32.19 13.00
N SER A 26 -4.78 -33.40 12.76
CA SER A 26 -3.77 -33.99 13.65
C SER A 26 -2.42 -33.27 13.51
N TYR A 27 -1.57 -33.35 14.54
CA TYR A 27 -0.20 -32.81 14.51
C TYR A 27 0.57 -33.23 13.25
N TYR A 28 0.50 -34.52 12.86
CA TYR A 28 1.22 -35.00 11.68
C TYR A 28 0.70 -34.41 10.38
N LYS A 29 -0.62 -34.22 10.26
CA LYS A 29 -1.20 -33.56 9.09
C LYS A 29 -0.89 -32.06 9.06
N ALA A 30 -0.83 -31.42 10.22
CA ALA A 30 -0.43 -30.03 10.37
C ALA A 30 1.05 -29.79 10.03
N SER A 31 1.93 -30.69 10.47
CA SER A 31 3.39 -30.58 10.28
C SER A 31 3.87 -31.06 8.91
N LEU A 32 3.34 -32.18 8.41
CA LEU A 32 3.73 -32.77 7.11
C LEU A 32 2.88 -32.24 5.95
N GLY A 33 1.76 -31.58 6.24
CA GLY A 33 0.83 -31.04 5.26
C GLY A 33 -0.14 -32.08 4.70
N SER A 34 -0.87 -31.66 3.67
CA SER A 34 -1.82 -32.50 2.93
C SER A 34 -1.89 -32.06 1.46
N TYR A 35 -2.16 -33.02 0.57
CA TYR A 35 -2.47 -32.75 -0.84
C TYR A 35 -3.93 -32.31 -1.05
N ARG A 36 -4.79 -32.52 -0.06
CA ARG A 36 -6.22 -32.19 -0.14
C ARG A 36 -6.58 -30.99 0.71
N ASP A 37 -6.15 -31.01 1.96
CA ASP A 37 -6.57 -30.06 2.98
C ASP A 37 -5.51 -28.98 3.20
N TYR A 38 -5.92 -27.78 3.57
CA TYR A 38 -4.99 -26.69 3.87
C TYR A 38 -4.72 -26.59 5.36
N PHE A 39 -3.46 -26.80 5.70
CA PHE A 39 -2.88 -26.31 6.94
C PHE A 39 -1.80 -25.30 6.57
N PRO A 40 -1.65 -24.20 7.33
CA PRO A 40 -0.53 -23.29 7.16
C PRO A 40 0.82 -23.99 7.34
N ASN A 41 1.92 -23.28 7.11
CA ASN A 41 3.26 -23.89 7.17
C ASN A 41 3.74 -24.18 8.60
N HIS A 42 4.81 -24.96 8.69
CA HIS A 42 5.49 -25.31 9.95
C HIS A 42 5.97 -24.09 10.74
N TYR A 43 6.26 -22.96 10.07
CA TYR A 43 6.68 -21.73 10.73
C TYR A 43 5.55 -21.12 11.58
N LYS A 44 4.35 -20.99 11.01
CA LYS A 44 3.16 -20.50 11.72
C LYS A 44 2.76 -21.45 12.86
N LEU A 45 2.80 -22.75 12.60
CA LEU A 45 2.54 -23.77 13.63
C LEU A 45 3.55 -23.71 14.78
N GLY A 46 4.84 -23.72 14.43
CA GLY A 46 5.94 -23.66 15.39
C GLY A 46 5.86 -22.40 16.25
N TYR A 47 5.52 -21.25 15.67
CA TYR A 47 5.31 -20.01 16.42
C TYR A 47 4.27 -20.16 17.55
N LEU A 48 3.12 -20.79 17.27
CA LEU A 48 2.09 -21.02 18.28
C LEU A 48 2.55 -22.02 19.34
N MET A 49 3.17 -23.13 18.93
CA MET A 49 3.65 -24.15 19.87
C MET A 49 4.77 -23.64 20.77
N VAL A 50 5.73 -22.88 20.21
CA VAL A 50 6.83 -22.24 20.96
C VAL A 50 6.24 -21.28 21.99
N THR A 51 5.32 -20.41 21.55
CA THR A 51 4.66 -19.43 22.42
C THR A 51 3.91 -20.13 23.55
N HIS A 52 3.12 -21.17 23.24
CA HIS A 52 2.41 -21.97 24.22
C HIS A 52 3.36 -22.61 25.25
N VAL A 53 4.43 -23.27 24.77
CA VAL A 53 5.40 -23.93 25.65
C VAL A 53 6.12 -22.91 26.54
N ARG A 54 6.61 -21.81 25.98
CA ARG A 54 7.31 -20.77 26.76
C ARG A 54 6.39 -20.15 27.83
N ARG A 55 5.12 -19.93 27.48
CA ARG A 55 4.14 -19.35 28.40
C ARG A 55 3.75 -20.30 29.53
N ARG A 56 3.59 -21.60 29.25
CA ARG A 56 3.16 -22.61 30.25
C ARG A 56 4.30 -23.19 31.08
N TYR A 57 5.48 -23.37 30.49
CA TYR A 57 6.58 -24.13 31.07
C TYR A 57 7.83 -23.29 31.36
N GLY A 58 7.80 -21.99 31.05
CA GLY A 58 8.88 -21.04 31.32
C GLY A 58 9.64 -20.63 30.06
N ALA A 59 10.25 -19.43 30.10
CA ALA A 59 10.87 -18.80 28.94
C ALA A 59 11.98 -19.64 28.29
N SER A 60 12.75 -20.38 29.09
CA SER A 60 13.85 -21.26 28.65
C SER A 60 13.41 -22.66 28.25
N ALA A 61 12.14 -23.06 28.48
CA ALA A 61 11.70 -24.44 28.25
C ALA A 61 11.90 -24.88 26.80
N TRP A 62 11.59 -24.01 25.83
CA TRP A 62 11.80 -24.33 24.42
C TRP A 62 13.28 -24.49 24.07
N ASP A 63 14.14 -23.65 24.66
CA ASP A 63 15.58 -23.69 24.39
C ASP A 63 16.17 -25.01 24.94
N ASN A 64 15.78 -25.40 26.16
CA ASN A 64 16.12 -26.70 26.76
C ASN A 64 15.67 -27.90 25.89
N ILE A 65 14.48 -27.80 25.28
CA ILE A 65 13.95 -28.84 24.38
C ILE A 65 14.82 -28.95 23.13
N ILE A 66 15.19 -27.83 22.51
CA ILE A 66 16.01 -27.80 21.30
C ILE A 66 17.41 -28.31 21.60
N ASP A 67 18.07 -27.83 22.65
CA ASP A 67 19.41 -28.27 23.06
C ASP A 67 19.45 -29.78 23.31
N ARG A 68 18.45 -30.31 24.01
CA ARG A 68 18.35 -31.77 24.25
C ARG A 68 18.10 -32.56 22.96
N THR A 69 17.40 -31.97 22.00
CA THR A 69 17.09 -32.59 20.71
C THR A 69 18.33 -32.63 19.80
N THR A 70 19.13 -31.57 19.79
CA THR A 70 20.33 -31.45 18.95
C THR A 70 21.48 -32.33 19.44
N LEU A 71 21.61 -32.53 20.76
CA LEU A 71 22.63 -33.41 21.35
C LEU A 71 22.56 -34.88 20.86
N PHE A 72 21.42 -35.33 20.32
CA PHE A 72 21.24 -36.70 19.81
C PHE A 72 20.28 -36.74 18.61
N SER A 73 20.72 -36.24 17.44
CA SER A 73 19.82 -35.99 16.30
C SER A 73 19.41 -37.21 15.46
N LEU A 74 19.96 -38.40 15.71
CA LEU A 74 19.77 -39.57 14.83
C LEU A 74 18.40 -40.27 14.96
N SER A 75 17.62 -40.01 16.01
CA SER A 75 16.30 -40.64 16.18
C SER A 75 15.15 -39.68 15.80
N PRO A 76 14.20 -40.11 14.96
CA PRO A 76 13.12 -39.26 14.47
C PRO A 76 12.11 -38.85 15.55
N PHE A 77 12.15 -39.48 16.73
CA PHE A 77 11.24 -39.22 17.84
C PHE A 77 11.87 -38.37 18.96
N ARG A 78 13.13 -37.94 18.79
CA ARG A 78 13.87 -37.24 19.86
C ARG A 78 13.26 -35.93 20.25
N PHE A 79 12.78 -35.15 19.28
CA PHE A 79 12.07 -33.91 19.57
C PHE A 79 10.87 -34.13 20.50
N SER A 80 10.03 -35.13 20.19
CA SER A 80 8.89 -35.49 21.04
C SER A 80 9.33 -36.03 22.41
N GLY A 81 10.46 -36.72 22.50
CA GLY A 81 11.04 -37.19 23.76
C GLY A 81 11.57 -36.04 24.62
N SER A 82 12.25 -35.07 24.01
CA SER A 82 12.75 -33.86 24.66
C SER A 82 11.60 -33.02 25.20
N LEU A 83 10.54 -32.83 24.41
CA LEU A 83 9.28 -32.23 24.86
C LEU A 83 8.72 -32.95 26.07
N LYS A 84 8.63 -34.28 26.03
CA LYS A 84 8.08 -35.07 27.15
C LYS A 84 8.91 -34.93 28.41
N LYS A 85 10.24 -34.86 28.29
CA LYS A 85 11.12 -34.70 29.45
C LYS A 85 11.03 -33.29 30.06
N GLU A 86 10.77 -32.26 29.25
CA GLU A 86 10.65 -30.87 29.73
C GLU A 86 9.24 -30.53 30.24
N THR A 87 8.21 -31.01 29.56
CA THR A 87 6.81 -30.59 29.77
C THR A 87 5.93 -31.68 30.37
N GLY A 88 6.45 -32.90 30.51
CA GLY A 88 5.67 -34.11 30.82
C GLY A 88 4.86 -34.65 29.63
N LYS A 89 4.82 -33.94 28.50
CA LYS A 89 3.90 -34.20 27.37
C LYS A 89 4.64 -34.40 26.06
N ASN A 90 4.14 -35.34 25.25
CA ASN A 90 4.68 -35.57 23.92
C ASN A 90 4.22 -34.48 22.93
N VAL A 91 4.78 -34.49 21.73
CA VAL A 91 4.49 -33.44 20.73
C VAL A 91 3.02 -33.35 20.30
N ARG A 92 2.30 -34.48 20.28
CA ARG A 92 0.86 -34.49 19.95
C ARG A 92 0.04 -33.84 21.06
N GLN A 93 0.34 -34.15 22.31
CA GLN A 93 -0.33 -33.56 23.47
C GLN A 93 -0.08 -32.05 23.55
N ILE A 94 1.16 -31.60 23.35
CA ILE A 94 1.48 -30.16 23.30
C ILE A 94 0.79 -29.48 22.13
N TYR A 95 0.72 -30.13 20.97
CA TYR A 95 -0.02 -29.62 19.82
C TYR A 95 -1.52 -29.48 20.14
N ASP A 96 -2.15 -30.52 20.68
CA ASP A 96 -3.58 -30.51 20.99
C ASP A 96 -3.91 -29.41 22.01
N GLU A 97 -3.11 -29.26 23.07
CA GLU A 97 -3.28 -28.18 24.05
C GLU A 97 -3.07 -26.79 23.47
N THR A 98 -2.12 -26.65 22.54
CA THR A 98 -1.92 -25.39 21.81
C THR A 98 -3.16 -25.06 20.98
N MET A 99 -3.72 -26.04 20.25
CA MET A 99 -4.92 -25.83 19.45
C MET A 99 -6.15 -25.54 20.30
N ASP A 100 -6.33 -26.23 21.44
CA ASP A 100 -7.43 -25.98 22.39
C ASP A 100 -7.39 -24.56 22.94
N GLU A 101 -6.19 -24.12 23.36
CA GLU A 101 -5.98 -22.77 23.86
C GLU A 101 -6.30 -21.72 22.80
N MET A 102 -5.81 -21.90 21.57
CA MET A 102 -6.06 -20.94 20.48
C MET A 102 -7.52 -20.94 20.03
N GLU A 103 -8.17 -22.11 19.98
CA GLU A 103 -9.59 -22.22 19.67
C GLU A 103 -10.44 -21.48 20.70
N THR A 104 -10.11 -21.61 21.99
CA THR A 104 -10.81 -20.93 23.09
C THR A 104 -10.65 -19.42 22.97
N LEU A 105 -9.41 -18.95 22.86
CA LEU A 105 -9.09 -17.53 22.70
C LEU A 105 -9.79 -16.91 21.48
N TRP A 106 -9.76 -17.59 20.33
CA TRP A 106 -10.35 -17.03 19.12
C TRP A 106 -11.87 -17.11 19.07
N LYS A 107 -12.50 -18.03 19.80
CA LYS A 107 -13.96 -18.04 20.02
C LYS A 107 -14.38 -16.85 20.87
N GLU A 108 -13.71 -16.62 22.00
CA GLU A 108 -13.98 -15.45 22.85
C GLU A 108 -13.82 -14.13 22.08
N GLN A 109 -12.80 -14.03 21.22
CA GLN A 109 -12.63 -12.87 20.34
C GLN A 109 -13.73 -12.75 19.28
N LEU A 110 -14.23 -13.87 18.75
CA LEU A 110 -15.31 -13.86 17.75
C LEU A 110 -16.63 -13.41 18.37
N ASP A 111 -16.91 -13.81 19.61
CA ASP A 111 -18.13 -13.46 20.35
C ASP A 111 -18.23 -11.94 20.62
N GLN A 112 -17.10 -11.22 20.57
CA GLN A 112 -17.03 -9.77 20.75
C GLN A 112 -17.22 -8.98 19.44
N VAL A 113 -17.34 -9.66 18.29
CA VAL A 113 -17.41 -9.02 16.97
C VAL A 113 -18.72 -9.35 16.27
N THR A 114 -19.40 -8.33 15.75
CA THR A 114 -20.57 -8.53 14.89
C THR A 114 -20.12 -8.98 13.51
N ILE A 115 -20.48 -10.20 13.12
CA ILE A 115 -20.16 -10.76 11.80
C ILE A 115 -21.06 -10.10 10.75
N THR A 116 -20.45 -9.48 9.74
CA THR A 116 -21.16 -9.00 8.56
C THR A 116 -21.67 -10.17 7.74
N GLU A 117 -22.94 -10.15 7.35
CA GLU A 117 -23.52 -11.17 6.48
C GLU A 117 -22.77 -11.21 5.14
N ALA A 118 -22.38 -12.41 4.71
CA ALA A 118 -21.64 -12.63 3.48
C ALA A 118 -22.41 -13.58 2.57
N ARG A 119 -22.59 -13.20 1.30
CA ARG A 119 -23.16 -14.07 0.28
C ARG A 119 -22.09 -14.99 -0.29
N THR A 120 -22.37 -16.29 -0.30
CA THR A 120 -21.52 -17.25 -1.01
C THR A 120 -21.91 -17.28 -2.48
N VAL A 121 -20.99 -16.90 -3.37
CA VAL A 121 -21.21 -16.90 -4.83
C VAL A 121 -20.96 -18.29 -5.42
N ASN A 122 -19.80 -18.88 -5.16
CA ASN A 122 -19.46 -20.21 -5.68
C ASN A 122 -19.81 -21.30 -4.65
N THR A 123 -20.88 -22.04 -4.92
CA THR A 123 -21.34 -23.16 -4.07
C THR A 123 -20.82 -24.52 -4.54
N ALA A 124 -20.06 -24.57 -5.65
CA ALA A 124 -19.57 -25.81 -6.21
C ALA A 124 -18.56 -26.48 -5.26
N ARG A 125 -18.81 -27.76 -4.94
CA ARG A 125 -17.94 -28.55 -4.07
C ARG A 125 -16.56 -28.70 -4.70
N LYS A 126 -15.52 -28.22 -4.01
CA LYS A 126 -14.12 -28.39 -4.43
C LYS A 126 -13.53 -29.66 -3.80
N LYS A 127 -12.85 -30.49 -4.61
CA LYS A 127 -12.21 -31.74 -4.15
C LYS A 127 -10.94 -31.49 -3.33
N VAL A 128 -10.25 -30.40 -3.60
CA VAL A 128 -9.03 -29.97 -2.90
C VAL A 128 -9.17 -28.51 -2.48
N TRP A 129 -8.36 -28.10 -1.52
CA TRP A 129 -8.33 -26.72 -1.07
C TRP A 129 -8.10 -25.75 -2.23
N THR A 130 -8.98 -24.76 -2.28
CA THR A 130 -9.05 -23.69 -3.27
C THR A 130 -9.25 -22.38 -2.52
N ASN A 131 -8.52 -21.35 -2.90
CA ASN A 131 -8.61 -20.02 -2.33
C ASN A 131 -8.81 -19.00 -3.45
N TYR A 132 -9.73 -18.07 -3.23
CA TYR A 132 -10.00 -16.94 -4.12
C TYR A 132 -9.53 -15.68 -3.40
N GLN A 133 -8.60 -14.96 -4.01
CA GLN A 133 -7.96 -13.79 -3.43
C GLN A 133 -8.24 -12.56 -4.29
N TYR A 134 -8.20 -11.38 -3.66
CA TYR A 134 -8.27 -10.08 -4.32
C TYR A 134 -9.50 -9.94 -5.22
N ALA A 135 -10.68 -10.28 -4.70
CA ALA A 135 -11.93 -10.18 -5.44
C ALA A 135 -12.22 -8.71 -5.80
N GLN A 136 -12.57 -8.47 -7.07
CA GLN A 136 -12.95 -7.17 -7.62
C GLN A 136 -14.29 -7.29 -8.31
N TYR A 137 -15.23 -6.39 -8.02
CA TYR A 137 -16.48 -6.30 -8.76
C TYR A 137 -16.25 -5.74 -10.16
N THR A 138 -17.06 -6.20 -11.09
CA THR A 138 -17.12 -5.70 -12.46
C THR A 138 -18.46 -5.01 -12.72
N ASP A 139 -18.57 -4.33 -13.86
CA ASP A 139 -19.74 -3.54 -14.21
C ASP A 139 -21.05 -4.36 -14.33
N ASP A 140 -20.96 -5.68 -14.50
CA ASP A 140 -22.12 -6.60 -14.61
C ASP A 140 -22.38 -7.42 -13.33
N ASP A 141 -21.91 -6.93 -12.18
CA ASP A 141 -22.05 -7.57 -10.86
C ASP A 141 -21.34 -8.94 -10.74
N SER A 142 -20.55 -9.34 -11.74
CA SER A 142 -19.65 -10.48 -11.61
C SER A 142 -18.36 -10.09 -10.87
N LEU A 143 -17.69 -11.09 -10.31
CA LEU A 143 -16.43 -10.93 -9.59
C LEU A 143 -15.27 -11.46 -10.42
N ILE A 144 -14.18 -10.70 -10.45
CA ILE A 144 -12.87 -11.19 -10.88
C ILE A 144 -12.06 -11.50 -9.64
N ALA A 145 -11.46 -12.69 -9.59
CA ALA A 145 -10.63 -13.09 -8.46
C ALA A 145 -9.41 -13.88 -8.93
N LEU A 146 -8.36 -13.85 -8.12
CA LEU A 146 -7.21 -14.72 -8.27
C LEU A 146 -7.48 -16.05 -7.56
N LYS A 147 -7.71 -17.11 -8.32
CA LYS A 147 -7.84 -18.47 -7.81
C LYS A 147 -6.46 -19.11 -7.67
N ARG A 148 -6.19 -19.70 -6.51
CA ARG A 148 -5.00 -20.53 -6.21
C ARG A 148 -5.45 -21.75 -5.44
N GLY A 149 -4.78 -22.88 -5.61
CA GLY A 149 -5.14 -24.08 -4.86
C GLY A 149 -4.12 -25.19 -4.99
N LYS A 150 -4.44 -26.35 -4.43
CA LYS A 150 -3.59 -27.54 -4.56
C LYS A 150 -3.58 -28.12 -5.98
N ALA A 151 -4.66 -27.91 -6.74
CA ALA A 151 -4.81 -28.36 -8.13
C ALA A 151 -4.54 -27.26 -9.17
N ASP A 152 -4.50 -25.99 -8.76
CA ASP A 152 -4.47 -24.85 -9.67
C ASP A 152 -3.25 -23.98 -9.38
N THR A 153 -2.42 -23.75 -10.41
CA THR A 153 -1.51 -22.59 -10.44
C THR A 153 -2.31 -21.29 -10.39
N PRO A 154 -1.73 -20.16 -9.94
CA PRO A 154 -2.47 -18.90 -9.89
C PRO A 154 -3.12 -18.53 -11.22
N VAL A 155 -4.43 -18.33 -11.17
CA VAL A 155 -5.25 -18.12 -12.36
C VAL A 155 -6.32 -17.09 -12.07
N LEU A 156 -6.47 -16.12 -12.97
CA LEU A 156 -7.59 -15.19 -12.95
C LEU A 156 -8.84 -15.92 -13.42
N VAL A 157 -9.89 -15.80 -12.63
CA VAL A 157 -11.21 -16.36 -12.93
C VAL A 157 -12.26 -15.27 -12.80
N ARG A 158 -13.31 -15.41 -13.59
CA ARG A 158 -14.56 -14.67 -13.45
C ARG A 158 -15.57 -15.57 -12.75
N LEU A 159 -16.21 -15.05 -11.71
CA LEU A 159 -17.29 -15.68 -10.96
C LEU A 159 -18.57 -14.89 -11.25
N TYR A 160 -19.53 -15.53 -11.89
CA TYR A 160 -20.82 -14.91 -12.19
C TYR A 160 -21.75 -15.00 -10.96
N PRO A 161 -22.76 -14.11 -10.86
CA PRO A 161 -23.72 -14.12 -9.74
C PRO A 161 -24.48 -15.45 -9.55
N ASP A 162 -24.61 -16.24 -10.62
CA ASP A 162 -25.22 -17.57 -10.62
C ASP A 162 -24.28 -18.71 -10.16
N GLY A 163 -23.05 -18.36 -9.76
CA GLY A 163 -22.03 -19.29 -9.28
C GLY A 163 -21.19 -19.94 -10.37
N ARG A 164 -21.44 -19.67 -11.66
CA ARG A 164 -20.58 -20.16 -12.75
C ARG A 164 -19.19 -19.54 -12.65
N GLU A 165 -18.17 -20.35 -12.90
CA GLU A 165 -16.75 -19.95 -12.91
C GLU A 165 -16.20 -20.07 -14.33
N LYS A 166 -15.58 -19.01 -14.85
CA LYS A 166 -14.87 -19.01 -16.14
C LYS A 166 -13.42 -18.61 -15.94
N LYS A 167 -12.49 -19.44 -16.42
CA LYS A 167 -11.06 -19.12 -16.46
C LYS A 167 -10.80 -17.97 -17.45
N ILE A 168 -10.00 -17.00 -17.03
CA ILE A 168 -9.53 -15.89 -17.87
C ILE A 168 -8.11 -16.19 -18.35
N ILE A 169 -7.12 -16.17 -17.46
CA ILE A 169 -5.70 -16.34 -17.80
C ILE A 169 -4.90 -16.81 -16.58
N SER A 170 -3.88 -17.63 -16.81
CA SER A 170 -2.92 -18.03 -15.77
C SER A 170 -1.83 -16.95 -15.62
N ILE A 171 -1.58 -16.50 -14.39
CA ILE A 171 -0.68 -15.36 -14.11
C ILE A 171 0.21 -15.66 -12.91
N LYS A 172 1.20 -14.80 -12.65
CA LYS A 172 2.06 -14.89 -11.45
C LYS A 172 2.15 -13.52 -10.76
N PRO A 173 1.06 -13.03 -10.16
CA PRO A 173 1.05 -11.72 -9.56
C PRO A 173 1.88 -11.73 -8.28
N LEU A 174 2.63 -10.65 -8.09
CA LEU A 174 3.38 -10.35 -6.88
C LEU A 174 2.46 -9.96 -5.72
N ASP A 175 1.36 -9.29 -6.03
CA ASP A 175 0.45 -8.67 -5.07
C ASP A 175 -1.02 -8.79 -5.52
N HIS A 176 -1.83 -7.78 -5.20
CA HIS A 176 -3.26 -7.75 -5.50
C HIS A 176 -3.53 -7.50 -6.99
N ILE A 177 -4.81 -7.60 -7.35
CA ILE A 177 -5.29 -7.25 -8.68
C ILE A 177 -6.25 -6.08 -8.56
N SER A 178 -6.28 -5.25 -9.60
CA SER A 178 -7.24 -4.17 -9.74
C SER A 178 -8.00 -4.31 -11.04
N TYR A 179 -9.28 -3.94 -11.02
CA TYR A 179 -10.15 -3.92 -12.18
C TYR A 179 -10.67 -2.50 -12.43
N GLY A 180 -10.77 -2.12 -13.69
CA GLY A 180 -11.39 -0.86 -14.12
C GLY A 180 -11.51 -0.80 -15.64
N GLY A 181 -12.65 -0.30 -16.15
CA GLY A 181 -12.91 -0.11 -17.57
C GLY A 181 -12.66 -1.35 -18.43
N GLY A 182 -13.11 -2.52 -17.97
CA GLY A 182 -12.92 -3.79 -18.68
C GLY A 182 -11.48 -4.34 -18.67
N LYS A 183 -10.57 -3.74 -17.90
CA LYS A 183 -9.16 -4.15 -17.81
C LYS A 183 -8.82 -4.64 -16.41
N ILE A 184 -7.84 -5.53 -16.33
CA ILE A 184 -7.28 -6.03 -15.06
C ILE A 184 -5.80 -5.62 -15.01
N ALA A 185 -5.35 -5.03 -13.92
CA ALA A 185 -3.95 -4.70 -13.68
C ALA A 185 -3.38 -5.45 -12.48
N TRP A 186 -2.10 -5.84 -12.56
CA TRP A 186 -1.34 -6.43 -11.45
C TRP A 186 0.17 -6.22 -11.65
N ALA A 187 0.96 -6.38 -10.58
CA ALA A 187 2.41 -6.37 -10.67
C ALA A 187 2.96 -7.80 -10.91
N GLU A 188 3.91 -7.95 -11.83
CA GLU A 188 4.65 -9.20 -12.06
C GLU A 188 6.15 -9.03 -11.79
N LEU A 189 6.77 -10.11 -11.32
CA LEU A 189 8.22 -10.17 -11.19
C LEU A 189 8.85 -10.35 -12.57
N SER A 190 9.76 -9.45 -12.91
CA SER A 190 10.60 -9.55 -14.10
C SER A 190 12.07 -9.64 -13.69
N THR A 191 12.78 -10.65 -14.16
CA THR A 191 14.22 -10.81 -13.91
C THR A 191 15.03 -10.19 -15.05
N ASP A 192 16.20 -9.64 -14.74
CA ASP A 192 17.17 -9.28 -15.77
C ASP A 192 17.72 -10.56 -16.43
N PRO A 193 17.76 -10.64 -17.77
CA PRO A 193 18.20 -11.86 -18.47
C PRO A 193 19.69 -12.18 -18.25
N ARG A 194 20.52 -11.19 -17.90
CA ARG A 194 21.95 -11.39 -17.61
C ARG A 194 22.20 -11.52 -16.11
N TRP A 195 21.44 -10.81 -15.28
CA TRP A 195 21.66 -10.72 -13.83
C TRP A 195 20.45 -11.23 -13.05
N LEU A 196 20.37 -12.53 -12.79
CA LEU A 196 19.19 -13.14 -12.14
C LEU A 196 18.84 -12.59 -10.74
N SER A 197 19.83 -12.08 -10.01
CA SER A 197 19.63 -11.41 -8.72
C SER A 197 19.04 -10.00 -8.85
N ARG A 198 19.04 -9.43 -10.06
CA ARG A 198 18.43 -8.14 -10.37
C ARG A 198 16.98 -8.36 -10.78
N GLN A 199 16.08 -8.08 -9.83
CA GLN A 199 14.64 -8.25 -9.99
C GLN A 199 13.93 -6.90 -10.10
N TYR A 200 12.89 -6.89 -10.91
CA TYR A 200 12.01 -5.76 -11.17
C TYR A 200 10.56 -6.15 -10.89
N ALA A 201 9.75 -5.17 -10.51
CA ALA A 201 8.31 -5.30 -10.43
C ALA A 201 7.70 -4.41 -11.52
N VAL A 202 7.07 -5.06 -12.50
CA VAL A 202 6.51 -4.40 -13.69
C VAL A 202 5.00 -4.49 -13.66
N ILE A 203 4.34 -3.44 -14.12
CA ILE A 203 2.88 -3.41 -14.22
C ILE A 203 2.44 -4.06 -15.53
N VAL A 204 1.49 -4.96 -15.40
CA VAL A 204 0.88 -5.69 -16.49
C VAL A 204 -0.61 -5.43 -16.48
N ILE A 205 -1.16 -5.21 -17.67
CA ILE A 205 -2.58 -5.05 -17.92
C ILE A 205 -3.07 -6.20 -18.81
N TYR A 206 -4.26 -6.72 -18.50
CA TYR A 206 -5.01 -7.62 -19.35
C TYR A 206 -6.32 -6.97 -19.75
N ASP A 207 -6.55 -6.86 -21.06
CA ASP A 207 -7.81 -6.40 -21.62
C ASP A 207 -8.77 -7.58 -21.79
N LEU A 208 -9.93 -7.53 -21.15
CA LEU A 208 -10.93 -8.61 -21.19
C LEU A 208 -11.60 -8.75 -22.56
N SER A 209 -11.76 -7.65 -23.30
CA SER A 209 -12.42 -7.64 -24.60
C SER A 209 -11.50 -8.14 -25.70
N ALA A 210 -10.25 -7.66 -25.71
CA ALA A 210 -9.25 -8.03 -26.69
C ALA A 210 -8.51 -9.34 -26.35
N HIS A 211 -8.77 -9.90 -25.16
CA HIS A 211 -8.07 -11.07 -24.61
C HIS A 211 -6.54 -10.96 -24.63
N LYS A 212 -6.02 -9.73 -24.46
CA LYS A 212 -4.60 -9.42 -24.67
C LYS A 212 -3.92 -8.98 -23.39
N LYS A 213 -2.81 -9.65 -23.06
CA LYS A 213 -1.88 -9.26 -21.99
C LYS A 213 -0.86 -8.27 -22.53
N ARG A 214 -0.62 -7.17 -21.84
CA ARG A 214 0.40 -6.15 -22.17
C ARG A 214 1.14 -5.70 -20.91
N GLN A 215 2.45 -5.78 -20.94
CA GLN A 215 3.30 -5.11 -19.97
C GLN A 215 3.42 -3.63 -20.34
N ILE A 216 3.12 -2.74 -19.40
CA ILE A 216 3.13 -1.29 -19.64
C ILE A 216 4.37 -0.57 -19.08
N THR A 217 5.11 -1.19 -18.16
CA THR A 217 6.35 -0.64 -17.60
C THR A 217 7.53 -1.58 -17.80
N LYS A 218 8.77 -1.08 -17.78
CA LYS A 218 9.99 -1.89 -17.94
C LYS A 218 11.04 -1.47 -16.92
N LYS A 219 11.72 -2.44 -16.31
CA LYS A 219 12.80 -2.21 -15.33
C LYS A 219 12.40 -1.32 -14.14
N THR A 220 11.14 -1.38 -13.73
CA THR A 220 10.58 -0.60 -12.63
C THR A 220 10.56 -1.38 -11.31
N LYS A 221 10.21 -0.70 -10.22
CA LYS A 221 9.88 -1.29 -8.91
C LYS A 221 8.48 -0.84 -8.47
N LEU A 222 7.51 -1.07 -9.35
CA LEU A 222 6.12 -0.66 -9.15
C LEU A 222 5.28 -1.84 -8.65
N TYR A 223 4.51 -1.59 -7.62
CA TYR A 223 3.65 -2.55 -6.92
C TYR A 223 2.25 -1.97 -6.77
N ALA A 224 1.30 -2.80 -6.36
CA ALA A 224 -0.04 -2.40 -5.96
C ALA A 224 -0.76 -1.52 -7.01
N PRO A 225 -0.84 -1.95 -8.28
CA PRO A 225 -1.49 -1.13 -9.29
C PRO A 225 -3.00 -1.05 -9.08
N ALA A 226 -3.54 0.16 -9.12
CA ALA A 226 -4.96 0.46 -9.09
C ALA A 226 -5.38 1.15 -10.40
N LEU A 227 -6.33 0.55 -11.11
CA LEU A 227 -6.95 1.13 -12.30
C LEU A 227 -8.01 2.16 -11.89
N SER A 228 -8.11 3.24 -12.65
CA SER A 228 -9.27 4.13 -12.60
C SER A 228 -10.54 3.40 -13.07
N PRO A 229 -11.75 3.84 -12.68
CA PRO A 229 -12.99 3.19 -13.08
C PRO A 229 -13.19 3.06 -14.59
N ASP A 230 -12.70 4.02 -15.38
CA ASP A 230 -12.70 4.01 -16.85
C ASP A 230 -11.56 3.18 -17.47
N GLY A 231 -10.63 2.68 -16.64
CA GLY A 231 -9.48 1.89 -17.04
C GLY A 231 -8.48 2.64 -17.93
N LEU A 232 -8.43 3.98 -17.84
CA LEU A 232 -7.50 4.83 -18.58
C LEU A 232 -6.23 5.16 -17.81
N LEU A 233 -6.32 5.26 -16.48
CA LEU A 233 -5.22 5.61 -15.60
C LEU A 233 -4.87 4.43 -14.69
N VAL A 234 -3.59 4.32 -14.33
CA VAL A 234 -3.09 3.39 -13.33
C VAL A 234 -2.31 4.17 -12.29
N ALA A 235 -2.72 4.08 -11.04
CA ALA A 235 -1.89 4.45 -9.91
C ALA A 235 -1.10 3.22 -9.44
N ALA A 236 0.17 3.38 -9.06
CA ALA A 236 0.98 2.30 -8.52
C ALA A 236 1.95 2.86 -7.47
N VAL A 237 2.40 2.00 -6.57
CA VAL A 237 3.37 2.33 -5.52
C VAL A 237 4.78 2.04 -6.03
N GLU A 238 5.61 3.06 -6.08
CA GLU A 238 7.02 2.92 -6.41
C GLU A 238 7.87 2.72 -5.16
N TYR A 239 8.78 1.76 -5.22
CA TYR A 239 9.84 1.60 -4.23
C TYR A 239 11.17 2.12 -4.79
N THR A 240 11.84 2.97 -4.01
CA THR A 240 13.18 3.46 -4.36
C THR A 240 14.22 2.33 -4.40
N SER A 241 15.43 2.64 -4.86
CA SER A 241 16.56 1.71 -4.79
C SER A 241 16.83 1.18 -3.39
N GLU A 242 16.57 2.02 -2.38
CA GLU A 242 16.70 1.74 -0.95
C GLU A 242 15.50 1.02 -0.35
N ARG A 243 14.48 0.67 -1.17
CA ARG A 243 13.23 0.02 -0.76
C ARG A 243 12.38 0.87 0.19
N VAL A 244 12.40 2.18 -0.01
CA VAL A 244 11.54 3.13 0.68
C VAL A 244 10.37 3.49 -0.22
N CYS A 245 9.19 3.64 0.36
CA CYS A 245 7.99 4.20 -0.25
C CYS A 245 7.48 5.27 0.71
N SER A 246 7.22 6.48 0.21
CA SER A 246 6.78 7.61 1.02
C SER A 246 5.42 8.11 0.54
N LEU A 247 4.48 8.20 1.46
CA LEU A 247 3.22 8.93 1.32
C LEU A 247 3.23 10.06 2.36
N VAL A 248 3.13 11.30 1.90
CA VAL A 248 3.07 12.47 2.77
C VAL A 248 1.60 12.90 2.86
N ILE A 249 1.11 13.09 4.08
CA ILE A 249 -0.23 13.61 4.33
C ILE A 249 -0.06 14.86 5.18
N LEU A 250 -0.48 15.99 4.64
CA LEU A 250 -0.49 17.29 5.29
C LEU A 250 -1.94 17.70 5.51
N ASP A 251 -2.24 18.18 6.70
CA ASP A 251 -3.58 18.62 7.08
C ASP A 251 -3.46 19.98 7.79
N GLU A 252 -3.95 21.02 7.14
CA GLU A 252 -4.02 22.40 7.63
C GLU A 252 -2.70 22.96 8.21
N VAL A 253 -1.59 22.65 7.53
CA VAL A 253 -0.25 23.18 7.87
C VAL A 253 -0.25 24.72 7.80
N GLY A 254 0.29 25.36 8.83
CA GLY A 254 0.41 26.82 8.88
C GLY A 254 -0.78 27.55 9.53
N ARG A 255 -1.74 26.84 10.14
CA ARG A 255 -2.92 27.46 10.81
C ARG A 255 -2.61 28.19 12.14
N GLY A 256 -1.49 27.87 12.79
CA GLY A 256 -1.14 28.37 14.14
C GLY A 256 -0.26 29.63 14.18
N THR A 257 -0.05 30.30 13.05
CA THR A 257 0.80 31.50 12.92
C THR A 257 0.05 32.61 12.16
N SER A 258 0.69 33.74 11.90
CA SER A 258 0.11 34.80 11.05
C SER A 258 -0.30 34.20 9.70
N THR A 259 -1.40 34.69 9.12
CA THR A 259 -1.95 34.14 7.87
C THR A 259 -0.92 34.17 6.73
N CYS A 260 -0.11 35.24 6.66
CA CYS A 260 0.96 35.36 5.67
C CYS A 260 2.11 34.38 5.91
N ASP A 261 2.56 34.22 7.16
CA ASP A 261 3.63 33.26 7.47
C ASP A 261 3.17 31.82 7.25
N GLY A 262 1.92 31.54 7.59
CA GLY A 262 1.28 30.23 7.40
C GLY A 262 1.21 29.86 5.92
N LEU A 263 0.73 30.78 5.09
CA LEU A 263 0.69 30.62 3.63
C LEU A 263 2.10 30.44 3.05
N ALA A 264 3.06 31.29 3.43
CA ALA A 264 4.44 31.24 2.91
C ALA A 264 5.12 29.90 3.25
N LEU A 265 4.97 29.42 4.48
CA LEU A 265 5.51 28.11 4.88
C LEU A 265 4.81 26.97 4.14
N ALA A 266 3.49 27.00 4.03
CA ALA A 266 2.74 25.97 3.32
C ALA A 266 3.14 25.92 1.83
N TRP A 267 3.32 27.07 1.19
CA TRP A 267 3.81 27.19 -0.18
C TRP A 267 5.21 26.59 -0.34
N ALA A 268 6.17 27.02 0.49
CA ALA A 268 7.55 26.54 0.44
C ALA A 268 7.64 25.02 0.69
N VAL A 269 6.80 24.47 1.57
CA VAL A 269 6.71 23.02 1.81
C VAL A 269 6.19 22.30 0.57
N CYS A 270 5.13 22.80 -0.07
CA CYS A 270 4.62 22.20 -1.32
C CYS A 270 5.67 22.19 -2.42
N GLU A 271 6.34 23.32 -2.61
CA GLU A 271 7.41 23.49 -3.59
C GLU A 271 8.56 22.52 -3.32
N TYR A 272 9.03 22.45 -2.06
CA TYR A 272 10.13 21.56 -1.70
C TYR A 272 9.78 20.09 -1.93
N ILE A 273 8.55 19.69 -1.58
CA ILE A 273 8.07 18.33 -1.81
C ILE A 273 7.96 18.03 -3.30
N ALA A 274 7.38 18.93 -4.10
CA ALA A 274 7.19 18.73 -5.53
C ALA A 274 8.51 18.66 -6.30
N LEU A 275 9.49 19.52 -5.95
CA LEU A 275 10.74 19.64 -6.69
C LEU A 275 11.83 18.67 -6.19
N HIS A 276 11.96 18.47 -4.88
CA HIS A 276 13.08 17.70 -4.30
C HIS A 276 12.65 16.31 -3.84
N VAL A 277 11.61 16.22 -3.01
CA VAL A 277 11.22 14.95 -2.38
C VAL A 277 10.55 14.02 -3.39
N LYS A 278 9.70 14.58 -4.27
CA LYS A 278 8.89 13.88 -5.28
C LYS A 278 8.09 12.70 -4.72
N ALA A 279 7.74 12.76 -3.44
CA ALA A 279 6.86 11.78 -2.81
C ALA A 279 5.39 12.03 -3.21
N ARG A 280 4.58 10.97 -3.15
CA ARG A 280 3.13 11.13 -3.28
C ARG A 280 2.63 11.89 -2.06
N THR A 281 1.92 12.99 -2.30
CA THR A 281 1.51 13.92 -1.25
C THR A 281 0.04 14.26 -1.38
N LEU A 282 -0.68 14.19 -0.27
CA LEU A 282 -2.02 14.74 -0.11
C LEU A 282 -1.93 15.92 0.85
N PHE A 283 -2.42 17.08 0.44
CA PHE A 283 -2.46 18.26 1.30
C PHE A 283 -3.88 18.80 1.35
N ALA A 284 -4.52 18.66 2.51
CA ALA A 284 -5.77 19.34 2.83
C ALA A 284 -5.44 20.73 3.39
N THR A 285 -5.97 21.79 2.76
CA THR A 285 -5.70 23.18 3.17
C THR A 285 -6.90 24.08 2.92
N HIS A 286 -7.05 25.09 3.79
CA HIS A 286 -7.97 26.21 3.60
C HIS A 286 -7.38 27.38 2.79
N TYR A 287 -6.08 27.36 2.46
CA TYR A 287 -5.44 28.41 1.68
C TYR A 287 -5.79 28.27 0.19
N HIS A 288 -6.64 29.17 -0.30
CA HIS A 288 -7.07 29.16 -1.71
C HIS A 288 -5.94 29.58 -2.65
N GLU A 289 -5.01 30.41 -2.16
CA GLU A 289 -3.84 30.90 -2.89
C GLU A 289 -2.94 29.75 -3.38
N LEU A 290 -2.88 28.63 -2.65
CA LEU A 290 -2.10 27.45 -3.04
C LEU A 290 -2.65 26.74 -4.29
N THR A 291 -3.88 27.05 -4.72
CA THR A 291 -4.43 26.48 -5.96
C THR A 291 -3.64 26.91 -7.19
N GLU A 292 -2.96 28.05 -7.16
CA GLU A 292 -2.10 28.51 -8.26
C GLU A 292 -0.93 27.57 -8.54
N LEU A 293 -0.49 26.78 -7.54
CA LEU A 293 0.62 25.84 -7.67
C LEU A 293 0.41 24.79 -8.77
N GLU A 294 -0.83 24.40 -9.09
CA GLU A 294 -1.13 23.50 -10.22
C GLU A 294 -0.66 24.07 -11.56
N THR A 295 -0.63 25.41 -11.70
CA THR A 295 -0.17 26.07 -12.93
C THR A 295 1.34 26.36 -12.93
N LEU A 296 1.98 26.30 -11.76
CA LEU A 296 3.37 26.69 -11.56
C LEU A 296 4.31 25.49 -11.46
N LEU A 297 3.84 24.37 -10.91
CA LEU A 297 4.65 23.20 -10.61
C LEU A 297 4.09 21.96 -11.32
N ASP A 298 4.97 21.25 -12.02
CA ASP A 298 4.62 19.97 -12.64
C ASP A 298 4.28 18.92 -11.58
N GLY A 299 3.21 18.17 -11.82
CA GLY A 299 2.78 17.08 -10.94
C GLY A 299 1.94 17.52 -9.73
N VAL A 300 1.57 18.80 -9.65
CA VAL A 300 0.55 19.31 -8.71
C VAL A 300 -0.82 19.28 -9.40
N THR A 301 -1.88 18.95 -8.65
CA THR A 301 -3.25 18.93 -9.18
C THR A 301 -4.21 19.36 -8.09
N ASN A 302 -5.12 20.28 -8.40
CA ASN A 302 -6.13 20.69 -7.43
C ASN A 302 -7.31 19.71 -7.40
N LEU A 303 -7.73 19.41 -6.19
CA LEU A 303 -8.90 18.60 -5.90
C LEU A 303 -9.72 19.31 -4.82
N ASN A 304 -11.04 19.25 -4.94
CA ASN A 304 -11.96 19.78 -3.95
C ASN A 304 -12.99 18.71 -3.53
N VAL A 305 -13.63 18.91 -2.39
CA VAL A 305 -14.80 18.13 -1.98
C VAL A 305 -16.03 18.81 -2.59
N ALA A 306 -16.78 18.09 -3.41
CA ALA A 306 -17.94 18.61 -4.10
C ALA A 306 -19.06 18.98 -3.11
N VAL A 307 -19.57 20.19 -3.29
CA VAL A 307 -20.65 20.78 -2.49
C VAL A 307 -21.80 21.11 -3.43
N ARG A 308 -23.05 20.91 -2.96
CA ARG A 308 -24.25 21.30 -3.69
C ARG A 308 -25.09 22.23 -2.83
N GLU A 309 -25.43 23.38 -3.38
CA GLU A 309 -26.39 24.30 -2.76
C GLU A 309 -27.82 23.94 -3.18
N TRP A 310 -28.73 23.89 -2.21
CA TRP A 310 -30.15 23.66 -2.44
C TRP A 310 -30.97 24.43 -1.41
N ALA A 311 -31.85 25.33 -1.87
CA ALA A 311 -32.79 26.08 -1.02
C ALA A 311 -32.13 26.71 0.24
N ASP A 312 -31.01 27.43 0.06
CA ASP A 312 -30.20 28.04 1.13
C ASP A 312 -29.48 27.07 2.10
N GLU A 313 -29.52 25.76 1.79
CA GLU A 313 -28.76 24.73 2.48
C GLU A 313 -27.55 24.25 1.65
N VAL A 314 -26.50 23.87 2.35
CA VAL A 314 -25.26 23.34 1.78
C VAL A 314 -25.18 21.84 2.05
N ILE A 315 -25.18 21.04 0.99
CA ILE A 315 -25.09 19.58 1.06
C ILE A 315 -23.69 19.14 0.64
N PHE A 316 -22.96 18.49 1.54
CA PHE A 316 -21.67 17.88 1.25
C PHE A 316 -21.88 16.54 0.52
N LEU A 317 -21.38 16.43 -0.71
CA LEU A 317 -21.55 15.21 -1.50
C LEU A 317 -20.52 14.12 -1.17
N HIS A 318 -19.54 14.44 -0.32
CA HIS A 318 -18.38 13.58 0.01
C HIS A 318 -17.68 13.00 -1.23
N LYS A 319 -17.75 13.70 -2.35
CA LYS A 319 -17.19 13.31 -3.63
C LYS A 319 -16.02 14.23 -3.95
N ILE A 320 -14.85 13.67 -4.24
CA ILE A 320 -13.71 14.46 -4.70
C ILE A 320 -13.90 14.82 -6.18
N ALA A 321 -13.77 16.10 -6.51
CA ALA A 321 -13.79 16.61 -7.87
C ALA A 321 -12.49 17.34 -8.19
N LYS A 322 -12.16 17.42 -9.49
CA LYS A 322 -10.98 18.16 -9.95
C LYS A 322 -11.23 19.67 -9.91
N GLY A 323 -10.18 20.43 -9.65
CA GLY A 323 -10.17 21.89 -9.59
C GLY A 323 -10.08 22.44 -8.16
N GLY A 324 -9.76 23.72 -8.06
CA GLY A 324 -9.89 24.49 -6.82
C GLY A 324 -11.35 24.70 -6.43
N THR A 325 -11.60 25.20 -5.22
CA THR A 325 -12.92 25.71 -4.84
C THR A 325 -12.92 27.23 -4.93
N ASP A 326 -13.81 27.79 -5.74
CA ASP A 326 -13.89 29.25 -5.94
C ASP A 326 -14.69 29.95 -4.82
N GLN A 327 -15.24 29.17 -3.88
CA GLN A 327 -16.15 29.66 -2.85
C GLN A 327 -15.76 29.16 -1.46
N SER A 328 -15.85 30.05 -0.48
CA SER A 328 -15.69 29.75 0.94
C SER A 328 -17.06 29.57 1.60
N TYR A 329 -17.31 28.39 2.14
CA TYR A 329 -18.61 28.05 2.74
C TYR A 329 -18.67 28.35 4.25
N GLY A 330 -17.68 29.05 4.82
CA GLY A 330 -17.56 29.25 6.27
C GLY A 330 -18.81 29.87 6.93
N VAL A 331 -19.41 30.87 6.29
CA VAL A 331 -20.65 31.51 6.77
C VAL A 331 -21.86 30.56 6.67
N HIS A 332 -21.90 29.69 5.67
CA HIS A 332 -22.95 28.69 5.51
C HIS A 332 -22.81 27.55 6.53
N VAL A 333 -21.58 27.11 6.81
CA VAL A 333 -21.29 26.12 7.86
C VAL A 333 -21.66 26.66 9.25
N ALA A 334 -21.39 27.94 9.51
CA ALA A 334 -21.80 28.58 10.77
C ALA A 334 -23.33 28.52 10.98
N ARG A 335 -24.13 28.70 9.92
CA ARG A 335 -25.59 28.53 9.98
C ARG A 335 -25.97 27.10 10.35
N LEU A 336 -25.36 26.09 9.71
CA LEU A 336 -25.59 24.67 10.01
C LEU A 336 -25.20 24.33 11.47
N ALA A 337 -24.19 25.00 12.01
CA ALA A 337 -23.77 24.87 13.41
C ALA A 337 -24.69 25.58 14.42
N GLY A 338 -25.77 26.23 13.96
CA GLY A 338 -26.75 26.90 14.81
C GLY A 338 -26.37 28.32 15.25
N VAL A 339 -25.44 28.98 14.55
CA VAL A 339 -25.08 30.37 14.84
C VAL A 339 -26.27 31.31 14.55
N PRO A 340 -26.58 32.28 15.44
CA PRO A 340 -27.73 33.17 15.28
C PRO A 340 -27.76 33.91 13.94
N LYS A 341 -28.95 34.05 13.36
CA LYS A 341 -29.15 34.68 12.05
C LYS A 341 -28.57 36.09 11.95
N GLU A 342 -28.70 36.88 13.02
CA GLU A 342 -28.17 38.25 13.11
C GLU A 342 -26.64 38.28 12.94
N VAL A 343 -25.93 37.29 13.47
CA VAL A 343 -24.47 37.15 13.34
C VAL A 343 -24.10 36.74 11.90
N ILE A 344 -24.86 35.82 11.31
CA ILE A 344 -24.67 35.39 9.91
C ILE A 344 -24.88 36.55 8.94
N ASP A 345 -25.94 37.33 9.13
CA ASP A 345 -26.27 38.48 8.29
C ASP A 345 -25.18 39.57 8.41
N ARG A 346 -24.68 39.81 9.63
CA ARG A 346 -23.55 40.72 9.83
C ARG A 346 -22.26 40.22 9.16
N ALA A 347 -21.95 38.93 9.27
CA ALA A 347 -20.77 38.33 8.64
C ALA A 347 -20.82 38.45 7.11
N ARG A 348 -22.00 38.27 6.49
CA ARG A 348 -22.21 38.45 5.04
C ARG A 348 -21.92 39.88 4.57
N ILE A 349 -22.22 40.88 5.39
CA ILE A 349 -21.92 42.30 5.08
C ILE A 349 -20.42 42.59 5.20
N LEU A 350 -19.75 42.01 6.20
CA LEU A 350 -18.33 42.26 6.48
C LEU A 350 -17.38 41.51 5.54
N LEU A 351 -17.76 40.31 5.10
CA LEU A 351 -16.89 39.40 4.34
C LEU A 351 -16.30 40.05 3.07
N PRO A 352 -17.07 40.73 2.19
CA PRO A 352 -16.52 41.35 0.99
C PRO A 352 -15.53 42.47 1.31
N GLN A 353 -15.78 43.23 2.38
CA GLN A 353 -14.92 44.33 2.81
C GLN A 353 -13.56 43.84 3.31
N LEU A 354 -13.56 42.75 4.09
CA LEU A 354 -12.35 42.13 4.60
C LEU A 354 -11.54 41.45 3.50
N GLN A 355 -12.19 40.77 2.56
CA GLN A 355 -11.54 40.14 1.41
C GLN A 355 -10.84 41.18 0.51
N ALA A 356 -11.50 42.30 0.21
CA ALA A 356 -10.91 43.38 -0.57
C ALA A 356 -9.67 43.99 0.10
N HIS A 357 -9.70 44.12 1.43
CA HIS A 357 -8.56 44.64 2.20
C HIS A 357 -7.38 43.68 2.24
N LEU A 358 -7.63 42.36 2.36
CA LEU A 358 -6.60 41.32 2.33
C LEU A 358 -5.96 41.17 0.94
N ALA A 359 -6.76 41.23 -0.13
CA ALA A 359 -6.27 41.14 -1.50
C ALA A 359 -5.37 42.33 -1.89
N ALA A 360 -5.64 43.53 -1.39
CA ALA A 360 -4.81 44.71 -1.63
C ALA A 360 -3.43 44.66 -0.95
N GLY A 361 -3.24 43.79 0.04
CA GLY A 361 -1.98 43.61 0.77
C GLY A 361 -1.10 42.45 0.27
N MET A 362 -1.62 41.56 -0.57
CA MET A 362 -0.90 40.38 -1.07
C MET A 362 -0.62 40.52 -2.58
N ASP A 363 0.62 40.89 -2.93
CA ASP A 363 1.04 41.00 -4.33
C ASP A 363 1.43 39.62 -4.91
N MET A 364 0.42 38.76 -5.07
CA MET A 364 0.54 37.37 -5.57
C MET A 364 1.23 37.22 -6.95
N PRO A 365 1.07 38.13 -7.93
CA PRO A 365 1.72 38.01 -9.23
C PRO A 365 3.26 37.99 -9.16
N GLN A 366 3.86 38.67 -8.16
CA GLN A 366 5.32 38.71 -8.00
C GLN A 366 5.89 37.41 -7.41
N LEU A 367 5.14 36.74 -6.53
CA LEU A 367 5.52 35.44 -5.96
C LEU A 367 5.47 34.34 -7.02
N ALA A 368 4.45 34.33 -7.87
CA ALA A 368 4.33 33.41 -9.00
C ALA A 368 5.45 33.62 -10.05
N ASP A 369 5.81 34.88 -10.37
CA ASP A 369 6.92 35.19 -11.28
C ASP A 369 8.29 34.81 -10.69
N ARG A 370 8.47 34.96 -9.37
CA ARG A 370 9.67 34.47 -8.66
C ARG A 370 9.75 32.95 -8.60
N ALA A 371 8.63 32.25 -8.38
CA ALA A 371 8.59 30.79 -8.41
C ALA A 371 8.91 30.25 -9.83
N ARG A 372 8.36 30.88 -10.89
CA ARG A 372 8.76 30.57 -12.28
C ARG A 372 10.24 30.83 -12.54
N LYS A 373 10.77 31.95 -12.06
CA LYS A 373 12.21 32.27 -12.19
C LYS A 373 13.09 31.34 -11.37
N ALA A 374 12.68 30.92 -10.18
CA ALA A 374 13.41 29.98 -9.34
C ALA A 374 13.41 28.57 -9.96
N ALA A 375 12.27 28.10 -10.46
CA ALA A 375 12.17 26.86 -11.22
C ALA A 375 13.05 26.90 -12.49
N ALA A 376 13.06 28.01 -13.22
CA ALA A 376 13.90 28.22 -14.40
C ALA A 376 15.40 28.40 -14.07
N GLN A 377 15.74 29.03 -12.93
CA GLN A 377 17.13 29.14 -12.44
C GLN A 377 17.65 27.80 -11.91
N MET A 378 16.80 26.94 -11.35
CA MET A 378 17.20 25.62 -10.87
C MET A 378 17.49 24.64 -12.00
N ASP A 379 16.86 24.79 -13.16
CA ASP A 379 17.28 24.11 -14.40
C ASP A 379 18.66 24.63 -14.89
N LEU A 380 18.98 25.90 -14.56
CA LEU A 380 20.29 26.52 -14.81
C LEU A 380 21.40 26.08 -13.82
N PHE A 381 21.04 25.50 -12.68
CA PHE A 381 21.98 24.93 -11.70
C PHE A 381 22.31 23.44 -11.95
N ALA A 382 21.77 22.85 -13.03
CA ALA A 382 22.40 21.70 -13.68
C ALA A 382 23.63 22.16 -14.48
N ASP A 383 24.55 22.88 -13.84
CA ASP A 383 25.82 23.28 -14.46
C ASP A 383 26.57 22.00 -14.84
N PRO A 384 26.87 21.76 -16.14
CA PRO A 384 27.66 20.62 -16.60
C PRO A 384 28.92 20.43 -15.77
N ALA A 385 29.53 21.52 -15.30
CA ALA A 385 30.72 21.50 -14.46
C ALA A 385 30.53 20.74 -13.13
N THR A 386 29.34 20.79 -12.52
CA THR A 386 29.08 20.10 -11.23
C THR A 386 28.90 18.60 -11.43
N ARG A 387 28.29 18.20 -12.55
CA ARG A 387 28.14 16.79 -12.96
C ARG A 387 29.48 16.18 -13.35
N ILE A 388 30.27 16.91 -14.15
CA ILE A 388 31.62 16.53 -14.56
C ILE A 388 32.56 16.40 -13.35
N ALA A 389 32.48 17.33 -12.39
CA ALA A 389 33.24 17.24 -11.14
C ALA A 389 32.85 16.01 -10.31
N GLY A 390 31.56 15.63 -10.29
CA GLY A 390 31.07 14.41 -9.66
C GLY A 390 31.64 13.14 -10.32
N ASP A 391 31.57 13.07 -11.65
CA ASP A 391 32.06 11.95 -12.45
C ASP A 391 33.59 11.79 -12.33
N LEU A 392 34.36 12.89 -12.28
CA LEU A 392 35.80 12.88 -12.03
C LEU A 392 36.15 12.39 -10.62
N LYS A 393 35.37 12.78 -9.60
CA LYS A 393 35.62 12.39 -8.20
C LYS A 393 35.36 10.90 -7.92
N HIS A 394 34.54 10.26 -8.75
CA HIS A 394 34.21 8.83 -8.63
C HIS A 394 34.98 7.95 -9.63
N ALA A 395 35.82 8.56 -10.48
CA ALA A 395 36.69 7.83 -11.39
C ALA A 395 37.88 7.25 -10.60
N ASP A 396 38.02 5.93 -10.61
CA ASP A 396 39.15 5.22 -10.01
C ASP A 396 40.34 5.24 -10.98
N LEU A 397 41.08 6.34 -10.94
CA LEU A 397 42.22 6.60 -11.83
C LEU A 397 43.35 5.56 -11.68
N ASP A 398 43.46 4.92 -10.52
CA ASP A 398 44.53 3.98 -10.21
C ASP A 398 44.29 2.59 -10.83
N ASN A 399 43.04 2.26 -11.16
CA ASN A 399 42.66 0.96 -11.73
C ASN A 399 42.10 1.02 -13.16
N MET A 400 42.00 2.22 -13.74
CA MET A 400 41.54 2.38 -15.12
C MET A 400 42.64 2.13 -16.14
N THR A 401 42.30 1.45 -17.23
CA THR A 401 43.23 1.32 -18.37
C THR A 401 43.34 2.66 -19.13
N PRO A 402 44.48 2.94 -19.79
CA PRO A 402 44.67 4.20 -20.52
C PRO A 402 43.57 4.50 -21.55
N ILE A 403 43.00 3.46 -22.19
CA ILE A 403 41.91 3.61 -23.16
C ILE A 403 40.62 4.05 -22.47
N GLN A 404 40.29 3.48 -21.31
CA GLN A 404 39.08 3.84 -20.54
C GLN A 404 39.16 5.25 -19.96
N ALA A 405 40.35 5.67 -19.52
CA ALA A 405 40.59 7.05 -19.10
C ALA A 405 40.34 8.02 -20.27
N MET A 406 40.74 7.65 -21.49
CA MET A 406 40.56 8.49 -22.68
C MET A 406 39.12 8.54 -23.17
N GLU A 407 38.38 7.43 -23.06
CA GLU A 407 36.95 7.40 -23.32
C GLU A 407 36.16 8.23 -22.30
N LEU A 408 36.55 8.17 -21.03
CA LEU A 408 35.96 8.99 -19.97
C LEU A 408 36.19 10.48 -20.26
N LEU A 409 37.43 10.89 -20.56
CA LEU A 409 37.74 12.29 -20.90
C LEU A 409 37.02 12.76 -22.16
N ARG A 410 36.87 11.88 -23.18
CA ARG A 410 36.12 12.21 -24.40
C ARG A 410 34.64 12.44 -24.08
N LYS A 411 34.05 11.56 -23.27
CA LYS A 411 32.66 11.68 -22.81
C LYS A 411 32.43 12.95 -21.99
N LEU A 412 33.35 13.26 -21.06
CA LEU A 412 33.28 14.48 -20.25
C LEU A 412 33.42 15.76 -21.08
N LYS A 413 34.13 15.70 -22.22
CA LYS A 413 34.23 16.82 -23.19
C LYS A 413 32.96 16.97 -24.03
N ASP A 414 32.29 15.87 -24.37
CA ASP A 414 31.02 15.91 -25.12
C ASP A 414 29.84 16.37 -24.24
N ASP A 415 29.92 16.15 -22.93
CA ASP A 415 28.92 16.57 -21.92
C ASP A 415 29.13 18.03 -21.42
N LEU A 416 30.17 18.73 -21.89
CA LEU A 416 30.58 20.11 -21.55
C LEU A 416 30.18 21.07 -22.68
#